data_AF-A0A444B199-F1
#
_entry.id   AF-A0A444B199-F1
#
_cell.length_a   1.000
_cell.length_b   1.000
_cell.length_c   1.000
_cell.angle_alpha   90.00
_cell.angle_beta   90.00
_cell.angle_gamma   90.00
#
_symmetry.space_group_name_H-M   'P 1'
#
loop_
_entity.id
_entity.type
_entity.pdbx_description
1 polymer ?
#
loop_
_entity_poly.entity_id
_entity_poly.type
_entity_poly.pdbx_seq_one_letter_code
_entity_poly.pdbx_strand_id
1 'polypeptide(L)'
;MTGPRIALVGPPDLPAAGHARRALAALAPDALVVSLPTGAALTPDLDGVWVLPSPGAAPTVHDTTLSWALHLGLPVAGPLGRDDGGARPATDYLDAPGTTWASDAPTGADGPATIRATGSPFAVLSLLPLATDAGVHPVAVGLVDAARRRAASRMPVATSTSLAPFPDDEPRSYLHQMRTARYRWWRPLLALFAGIATWVVCAMTLTIAWAVLDPAMLSPDGAEEIDMTSPVATLFGNLVLASLIPATLVATRVGHWRPMGKVWSITGRMRWGWTLRCTLVTTLVWGGYLAAAWLLSGEASTARPEHWGWLVLIAIFTTPLQAAGEEVAFRGGLLQGVGAWIRHPAVALVVGTLLSTALFALAHGSMDPWVLLDLGGMAAACCYLTWRTGGLEAAIVLHVVNNMVIIIGLTVLGGIQDAYVTEETTSTAGTAGLSVFATAIMTAILLWLARRSGIAPKGVGRPALHPRPEPRPAADETALVTAAR
;
A
#
# COMPACT_ATOMS: atom_id res chain seq x y z
N MET A 1 9.00 15.84 38.46
CA MET A 1 7.86 14.92 38.34
C MET A 1 6.61 15.78 38.38
N THR A 2 5.82 15.78 37.31
CA THR A 2 4.55 16.54 37.26
C THR A 2 3.51 15.77 38.06
N GLY A 3 2.84 16.40 39.03
CA GLY A 3 1.77 15.76 39.79
C GLY A 3 0.55 15.42 38.90
N PRO A 4 -0.43 14.67 39.44
CA PRO A 4 -1.56 14.17 38.67
C PRO A 4 -2.44 15.31 38.14
N ARG A 5 -2.97 15.14 36.93
CA ARG A 5 -3.89 16.09 36.28
C ARG A 5 -5.34 15.66 36.57
N ILE A 6 -6.04 16.37 37.44
CA ILE A 6 -7.40 15.99 37.87
C ILE A 6 -8.42 16.99 37.35
N ALA A 7 -9.43 16.50 36.62
CA ALA A 7 -10.52 17.33 36.12
C ALA A 7 -11.64 17.47 37.15
N LEU A 8 -12.04 18.70 37.48
CA LEU A 8 -13.28 19.02 38.17
C LEU A 8 -14.36 19.29 37.12
N VAL A 9 -15.37 18.42 37.05
CA VAL A 9 -16.44 18.50 36.05
C VAL A 9 -17.70 19.02 36.71
N GLY A 10 -18.20 20.17 36.27
CA GLY A 10 -19.43 20.78 36.76
C GLY A 10 -19.31 22.29 36.98
N PRO A 11 -20.36 22.93 37.50
CA PRO A 11 -20.41 24.39 37.61
C PRO A 11 -19.34 24.93 38.57
N PRO A 12 -18.44 25.83 38.12
CA PRO A 12 -17.30 26.28 38.92
C PRO A 12 -17.67 27.27 40.04
N ASP A 13 -18.87 27.84 39.97
CA ASP A 13 -19.44 28.84 40.87
C ASP A 13 -20.11 28.22 42.12
N LEU A 14 -20.26 26.90 42.16
CA LEU A 14 -20.87 26.23 43.30
C LEU A 14 -19.91 26.10 44.48
N PRO A 15 -20.42 26.18 45.74
CA PRO A 15 -19.60 25.94 46.94
C PRO A 15 -18.84 24.61 46.91
N ALA A 16 -19.44 23.57 46.31
CA ALA A 16 -18.83 22.27 46.11
C ALA A 16 -17.52 22.31 45.29
N ALA A 17 -17.41 23.21 44.30
CA ALA A 17 -16.17 23.42 43.54
C ALA A 17 -15.06 23.96 44.44
N GLY A 18 -15.41 24.91 45.33
CA GLY A 18 -14.50 25.44 46.35
C GLY A 18 -14.03 24.36 47.33
N HIS A 19 -14.94 23.52 47.82
CA HIS A 19 -14.60 22.38 48.69
C HIS A 19 -13.69 21.37 47.99
N ALA A 20 -13.99 21.01 46.75
CA ALA A 20 -13.19 20.05 45.98
C ALA A 20 -11.77 20.59 45.72
N ARG A 21 -11.62 21.87 45.38
CA ARG A 21 -10.30 22.49 45.20
C ARG A 21 -9.48 22.52 46.50
N ARG A 22 -10.10 22.86 47.63
CA ARG A 22 -9.44 22.81 48.96
C ARG A 22 -9.03 21.38 49.31
N ALA A 23 -9.90 20.40 49.07
CA ALA A 23 -9.60 18.99 49.29
C ALA A 23 -8.43 18.51 48.42
N LEU A 24 -8.42 18.85 47.12
CA LEU A 24 -7.32 18.51 46.22
C LEU A 24 -6.01 19.19 46.61
N ALA A 25 -6.05 20.46 47.04
CA ALA A 25 -4.85 21.15 47.54
C ALA A 25 -4.27 20.48 48.80
N ALA A 26 -5.13 19.92 49.66
CA ALA A 26 -4.70 19.20 50.86
C ALA A 26 -4.22 17.77 50.57
N LEU A 27 -4.93 17.02 49.72
CA LEU A 27 -4.62 15.62 49.39
C LEU A 27 -3.50 15.48 48.35
N ALA A 28 -3.40 16.43 47.43
CA ALA A 28 -2.46 16.42 46.33
C ALA A 28 -2.00 17.85 45.95
N PRO A 29 -1.13 18.47 46.77
CA PRO A 29 -0.68 19.85 46.57
C PRO A 29 0.09 20.07 45.24
N ASP A 30 0.61 18.99 44.65
CA ASP A 30 1.29 18.95 43.36
C ASP A 30 0.36 18.69 42.15
N ALA A 31 -0.93 18.44 42.38
CA ALA A 31 -1.89 18.15 41.32
C ALA A 31 -2.22 19.39 40.48
N LEU A 32 -2.31 19.21 39.15
CA LEU A 32 -2.87 20.22 38.27
C LEU A 32 -4.38 20.02 38.18
N VAL A 33 -5.15 20.99 38.69
CA VAL A 33 -6.61 20.94 38.68
C VAL A 33 -7.16 21.66 37.46
N VAL A 34 -7.89 20.94 36.59
CA VAL A 34 -8.54 21.49 35.39
C VAL A 34 -10.04 21.56 35.65
N SER A 35 -10.70 22.68 35.32
CA SER A 35 -12.17 22.77 35.44
C SER A 35 -12.81 22.62 34.07
N LEU A 36 -13.80 21.72 33.96
CA LEU A 36 -14.50 21.41 32.72
C LEU A 36 -16.02 21.48 32.95
N PRO A 37 -16.81 21.91 31.96
CA PRO A 37 -18.27 21.81 32.03
C PRO A 37 -18.72 20.34 31.93
N THR A 38 -19.91 20.04 32.46
CA THR A 38 -20.57 18.74 32.26
C THR A 38 -20.81 18.50 30.76
N GLY A 39 -20.59 17.27 30.28
CA GLY A 39 -20.70 16.91 28.86
C GLY A 39 -19.44 17.18 28.02
N ALA A 40 -18.37 17.74 28.59
CA ALA A 40 -17.09 17.93 27.89
C ALA A 40 -16.44 16.60 27.50
N ALA A 41 -15.81 16.57 26.32
CA ALA A 41 -14.94 15.46 25.90
C ALA A 41 -13.63 15.51 26.70
N LEU A 42 -13.27 14.39 27.32
CA LEU A 42 -12.05 14.30 28.13
C LEU A 42 -10.84 13.97 27.26
N THR A 43 -9.70 14.52 27.65
CA THR A 43 -8.43 14.34 26.94
C THR A 43 -7.58 13.23 27.58
N PRO A 44 -6.74 12.52 26.78
CA PRO A 44 -5.93 11.40 27.29
C PRO A 44 -4.86 11.78 28.31
N ASP A 45 -4.59 13.08 28.51
CA ASP A 45 -3.65 13.66 29.48
C ASP A 45 -4.27 13.94 30.86
N LEU A 46 -5.51 13.53 31.13
CA LEU A 46 -6.11 13.56 32.48
C LEU A 46 -5.85 12.28 33.28
N ASP A 47 -5.52 12.39 34.56
CA ASP A 47 -5.23 11.26 35.45
C ASP A 47 -6.42 10.85 36.32
N GLY A 48 -7.42 11.72 36.46
CA GLY A 48 -8.64 11.43 37.18
C GLY A 48 -9.71 12.49 36.96
N VAL A 49 -10.95 12.14 37.29
CA VAL A 49 -12.12 12.99 37.10
C VAL A 49 -12.91 13.06 38.41
N TRP A 50 -13.24 14.26 38.85
CA TRP A 50 -14.10 14.54 39.99
C TRP A 50 -15.32 15.32 39.49
N VAL A 51 -16.47 14.66 39.48
CA VAL A 51 -17.76 15.25 39.10
C VAL A 51 -18.37 15.96 40.30
N LEU A 52 -18.74 17.22 40.11
CA LEU A 52 -19.38 18.05 41.11
C LEU A 52 -20.90 17.81 41.14
N PRO A 53 -21.56 17.98 42.30
CA PRO A 53 -23.02 18.00 42.36
C PRO A 53 -23.61 19.12 41.49
N SER A 54 -24.69 18.83 40.76
CA SER A 54 -25.39 19.81 39.91
C SER A 54 -26.82 20.08 40.43
N PRO A 55 -27.33 21.33 40.43
CA PRO A 55 -28.64 21.68 40.99
C PRO A 55 -29.86 21.18 40.19
N GLY A 56 -29.67 20.70 38.95
CA GLY A 56 -30.77 20.30 38.05
C GLY A 56 -30.97 18.79 37.88
N ALA A 57 -29.86 18.04 37.78
CA ALA A 57 -29.81 16.58 37.79
C ALA A 57 -28.33 16.16 37.87
N ALA A 58 -28.02 15.09 38.62
CA ALA A 58 -26.68 14.51 38.56
C ALA A 58 -26.51 13.75 37.23
N PRO A 59 -25.34 13.82 36.58
CA PRO A 59 -25.11 13.15 35.29
C PRO A 59 -25.33 11.63 35.43
N THR A 60 -25.90 10.99 34.42
CA THR A 60 -26.04 9.53 34.39
C THR A 60 -24.81 8.90 33.74
N VAL A 61 -24.65 7.57 33.81
CA VAL A 61 -23.54 6.87 33.15
C VAL A 61 -23.48 7.10 31.63
N HIS A 62 -24.58 7.55 31.02
CA HIS A 62 -24.68 7.92 29.61
C HIS A 62 -24.21 9.36 29.31
N ASP A 63 -23.85 10.14 30.32
CA ASP A 63 -23.23 11.44 30.12
C ASP A 63 -21.92 11.29 29.34
N THR A 64 -21.73 12.18 28.37
CA THR A 64 -20.59 12.16 27.44
C THR A 64 -19.25 12.20 28.19
N THR A 65 -19.15 12.97 29.27
CA THR A 65 -17.92 13.05 30.07
C THR A 65 -17.61 11.73 30.76
N LEU A 66 -18.63 11.05 31.31
CA LEU A 66 -18.47 9.77 31.98
C LEU A 66 -18.13 8.65 30.99
N SER A 67 -18.78 8.65 29.82
CA SER A 67 -18.50 7.71 28.73
C SER A 67 -17.05 7.83 28.23
N TRP A 68 -16.55 9.05 28.05
CA TRP A 68 -15.15 9.28 27.67
C TRP A 68 -14.16 8.90 28.77
N ALA A 69 -14.50 9.18 30.04
CA ALA A 69 -13.66 8.81 31.17
C ALA A 69 -13.47 7.29 31.25
N LEU A 70 -14.55 6.53 31.09
CA LEU A 70 -14.53 5.06 31.06
C LEU A 70 -13.72 4.55 29.87
N HIS A 71 -13.92 5.11 28.67
CA HIS A 71 -13.19 4.72 27.47
C HIS A 71 -11.66 4.93 27.61
N LEU A 72 -11.25 6.04 28.24
CA LEU A 72 -9.84 6.38 28.47
C LEU A 72 -9.24 5.69 29.71
N GLY A 73 -10.08 5.01 30.48
CA GLY A 73 -9.73 4.35 31.71
C GLY A 73 -9.31 5.28 32.85
N LEU A 74 -9.99 6.41 32.96
CA LEU A 74 -9.78 7.37 34.03
C LEU A 74 -10.53 6.93 35.30
N PRO A 75 -9.91 7.03 36.48
CA PRO A 75 -10.66 6.94 37.73
C PRO A 75 -11.60 8.15 37.81
N VAL A 76 -12.87 7.88 38.09
CA VAL A 76 -13.92 8.90 38.22
C VAL A 76 -14.50 8.88 39.62
N ALA A 77 -14.77 10.04 40.21
CA ALA A 77 -15.51 10.17 41.47
C ALA A 77 -16.59 11.25 41.42
N GLY A 78 -17.80 10.99 41.90
CA GLY A 78 -18.83 12.03 42.08
C GLY A 78 -20.27 11.50 42.11
N PRO A 79 -21.28 12.39 42.21
CA PRO A 79 -22.68 12.03 42.25
C PRO A 79 -23.23 11.69 40.87
N LEU A 80 -24.01 10.61 40.79
CA LEU A 80 -24.79 10.25 39.60
C LEU A 80 -26.29 10.39 39.82
N GLY A 81 -26.99 10.73 38.75
CA GLY A 81 -28.44 10.64 38.69
C GLY A 81 -28.89 9.18 38.65
N ARG A 82 -30.06 8.88 39.23
CA ARG A 82 -30.75 7.61 38.94
C ARG A 82 -31.21 7.64 37.48
N ASP A 83 -31.00 6.55 36.76
CA ASP A 83 -31.52 6.36 35.41
C ASP A 83 -32.62 5.31 35.46
N ASP A 84 -33.85 5.69 35.09
CA ASP A 84 -34.99 4.79 34.98
C ASP A 84 -34.93 3.96 33.67
N GLY A 85 -33.97 4.28 32.78
CA GLY A 85 -33.73 3.61 31.51
C GLY A 85 -32.48 2.71 31.53
N GLY A 86 -32.69 1.42 31.77
CA GLY A 86 -31.79 0.37 31.27
C GLY A 86 -30.32 0.45 31.69
N ALA A 87 -30.03 0.73 32.97
CA ALA A 87 -28.71 0.45 33.52
C ALA A 87 -28.41 -1.05 33.38
N ARG A 88 -27.40 -1.42 32.58
CA ARG A 88 -26.87 -2.78 32.64
C ARG A 88 -26.23 -2.98 34.03
N PRO A 89 -26.48 -4.10 34.71
CA PRO A 89 -25.82 -4.37 35.98
C PRO A 89 -24.30 -4.32 35.78
N ALA A 90 -23.56 -3.82 36.78
CA ALA A 90 -22.11 -3.72 36.75
C ALA A 90 -21.40 -5.07 36.45
N THR A 91 -22.15 -6.17 36.50
CA THR A 91 -21.74 -7.51 36.08
C THR A 91 -21.48 -7.68 34.58
N ASP A 92 -22.09 -6.85 33.73
CA ASP A 92 -21.93 -6.94 32.27
C ASP A 92 -20.59 -6.37 31.77
N TYR A 93 -19.81 -5.74 32.66
CA TYR A 93 -18.47 -5.20 32.39
C TYR A 93 -17.31 -6.08 32.91
N LEU A 94 -17.60 -7.32 33.32
CA LEU A 94 -16.69 -8.14 34.13
C LEU A 94 -15.86 -9.20 33.41
N ASP A 95 -15.98 -9.34 32.09
CA ASP A 95 -15.21 -10.36 31.36
C ASP A 95 -13.82 -9.89 30.88
N ALA A 96 -13.28 -8.83 31.48
CA ALA A 96 -11.83 -8.66 31.60
C ALA A 96 -11.38 -9.35 32.90
N PRO A 97 -10.34 -10.20 32.88
CA PRO A 97 -9.95 -10.97 34.06
C PRO A 97 -9.80 -10.06 35.29
N GLY A 98 -10.68 -10.30 36.26
CA GLY A 98 -10.66 -9.73 37.59
C GLY A 98 -11.42 -8.42 37.76
N THR A 99 -12.77 -8.41 37.71
CA THR A 99 -13.58 -7.88 38.83
C THR A 99 -15.06 -8.32 38.87
N THR A 100 -15.79 -8.02 39.96
CA THR A 100 -17.25 -8.23 40.22
C THR A 100 -17.84 -7.14 41.13
N TRP A 101 -19.16 -6.84 41.07
CA TRP A 101 -19.87 -5.81 41.88
C TRP A 101 -21.29 -6.24 42.30
N ALA A 102 -21.70 -5.92 43.55
CA ALA A 102 -23.07 -6.09 44.06
C ALA A 102 -23.40 -5.01 45.13
N SER A 103 -24.70 -4.74 45.37
CA SER A 103 -25.19 -3.78 46.37
C SER A 103 -26.24 -4.42 47.29
N ASP A 104 -26.19 -4.15 48.61
CA ASP A 104 -27.32 -4.35 49.52
C ASP A 104 -28.12 -3.05 49.69
N ALA A 105 -29.45 -3.15 49.80
CA ALA A 105 -30.35 -2.02 50.04
C ALA A 105 -30.23 -1.48 51.49
N PRO A 106 -30.26 -0.15 51.71
CA PRO A 106 -30.26 0.43 53.05
C PRO A 106 -31.62 0.32 53.75
N THR A 107 -31.63 0.00 55.05
CA THR A 107 -32.78 0.02 55.95
C THR A 107 -33.03 1.45 56.47
N GLY A 108 -33.99 2.18 55.90
CA GLY A 108 -34.54 3.43 56.45
C GLY A 108 -34.02 4.75 55.84
N ALA A 109 -34.69 5.86 56.17
CA ALA A 109 -34.49 7.19 55.55
C ALA A 109 -33.16 7.88 55.91
N ASP A 110 -32.49 7.46 57.00
CA ASP A 110 -31.26 8.06 57.53
C ASP A 110 -30.11 7.04 57.74
N GLY A 111 -30.16 5.86 57.09
CA GLY A 111 -29.12 4.83 57.21
C GLY A 111 -27.98 5.01 56.20
N PRO A 112 -26.69 4.77 56.57
CA PRO A 112 -25.58 4.90 55.62
C PRO A 112 -25.56 3.77 54.58
N ALA A 113 -25.71 4.12 53.30
CA ALA A 113 -25.47 3.21 52.18
C ALA A 113 -23.97 3.19 51.84
N THR A 114 -23.35 2.00 51.87
CA THR A 114 -21.93 1.84 51.54
C THR A 114 -21.79 1.25 50.13
N ILE A 115 -21.17 2.00 49.20
CA ILE A 115 -20.79 1.53 47.86
C ILE A 115 -19.29 1.22 47.86
N ARG A 116 -18.87 0.03 47.41
CA ARG A 116 -17.44 -0.34 47.29
C ARG A 116 -17.09 -0.94 45.93
N ALA A 117 -15.82 -0.73 45.60
CA ALA A 117 -15.25 -0.82 44.28
C ALA A 117 -13.84 -1.38 44.24
N THR A 118 -13.53 -2.22 43.25
CA THR A 118 -12.14 -2.50 42.80
C THR A 118 -12.14 -2.84 41.30
N GLY A 119 -11.03 -2.63 40.56
CA GLY A 119 -10.84 -3.15 39.18
C GLY A 119 -10.68 -2.14 38.03
N SER A 120 -9.55 -2.12 37.33
CA SER A 120 -9.18 -1.02 36.43
C SER A 120 -9.86 -1.06 35.04
N PRO A 121 -10.45 0.06 34.57
CA PRO A 121 -10.73 1.30 35.26
C PRO A 121 -12.20 1.35 35.72
N PHE A 122 -12.38 1.42 37.03
CA PHE A 122 -13.67 1.55 37.66
C PHE A 122 -13.99 3.01 37.95
N ALA A 123 -15.24 3.41 37.71
CA ALA A 123 -15.77 4.66 38.23
C ALA A 123 -16.24 4.45 39.69
N VAL A 124 -15.83 5.33 40.61
CA VAL A 124 -16.36 5.39 41.97
C VAL A 124 -17.54 6.36 41.99
N LEU A 125 -18.73 5.86 42.27
CA LEU A 125 -19.96 6.63 42.08
C LEU A 125 -20.58 6.82 43.47
N SER A 126 -20.48 8.04 44.02
CA SER A 126 -20.91 8.38 45.38
C SER A 126 -22.13 9.28 45.31
N LEU A 127 -23.25 8.87 45.92
CA LEU A 127 -24.44 9.73 46.04
C LEU A 127 -24.24 10.91 47.00
N LEU A 128 -23.12 10.96 47.73
CA LEU A 128 -22.78 12.02 48.68
C LEU A 128 -21.69 12.97 48.14
N PRO A 129 -21.68 14.25 48.58
CA PRO A 129 -20.60 15.18 48.27
C PRO A 129 -19.25 14.65 48.75
N LEU A 130 -18.25 14.64 47.87
CA LEU A 130 -16.93 14.11 48.16
C LEU A 130 -16.08 15.03 49.06
N ALA A 131 -16.44 16.31 49.16
CA ALA A 131 -15.85 17.28 50.07
C ALA A 131 -16.91 18.30 50.50
N THR A 132 -16.92 18.63 51.79
CA THR A 132 -17.79 19.63 52.42
C THR A 132 -17.00 20.42 53.47
N ASP A 133 -17.61 21.41 54.11
CA ASP A 133 -16.99 22.10 55.26
C ASP A 133 -16.72 21.16 56.45
N ALA A 134 -17.47 20.06 56.58
CA ALA A 134 -17.27 19.06 57.63
C ALA A 134 -16.07 18.11 57.37
N GLY A 135 -15.49 18.13 56.16
CA GLY A 135 -14.33 17.32 55.81
C GLY A 135 -14.41 16.65 54.44
N VAL A 136 -13.47 15.72 54.22
CA VAL A 136 -13.23 15.04 52.95
C VAL A 136 -13.68 13.58 53.03
N HIS A 137 -14.46 13.13 52.05
CA HIS A 137 -14.93 11.74 52.00
C HIS A 137 -13.78 10.78 51.60
N PRO A 138 -13.67 9.56 52.17
CA PRO A 138 -12.59 8.62 51.86
C PRO A 138 -12.45 8.26 50.37
N VAL A 139 -13.54 8.34 49.61
CA VAL A 139 -13.51 8.16 48.13
C VAL A 139 -12.61 9.19 47.43
N ALA A 140 -12.55 10.43 47.93
CA ALA A 140 -11.66 11.44 47.35
C ALA A 140 -10.18 11.07 47.54
N VAL A 141 -9.83 10.42 48.65
CA VAL A 141 -8.47 9.88 48.89
C VAL A 141 -8.17 8.75 47.89
N GLY A 142 -9.13 7.84 47.68
CA GLY A 142 -9.01 6.76 46.69
C GLY A 142 -8.86 7.25 45.25
N LEU A 143 -9.60 8.31 44.87
CA LEU A 143 -9.46 8.97 43.57
C LEU A 143 -8.04 9.53 43.38
N VAL A 144 -7.53 10.28 44.36
CA VAL A 144 -6.20 10.89 44.29
C VAL A 144 -5.11 9.82 44.16
N ASP A 145 -5.20 8.75 44.94
CA ASP A 145 -4.24 7.64 44.91
C ASP A 145 -4.28 6.89 43.56
N ALA A 146 -5.47 6.65 43.00
CA ALA A 146 -5.63 6.09 41.66
C ALA A 146 -5.07 7.02 40.56
N ALA A 147 -5.32 8.33 40.67
CA ALA A 147 -4.79 9.33 39.75
C ALA A 147 -3.26 9.41 39.82
N ARG A 148 -2.65 9.29 41.01
CA ARG A 148 -1.19 9.22 41.16
C ARG A 148 -0.59 7.98 40.54
N ARG A 149 -1.19 6.80 40.75
CA ARG A 149 -0.75 5.57 40.07
C ARG A 149 -0.81 5.70 38.55
N ARG A 150 -1.88 6.31 38.04
CA ARG A 150 -2.03 6.58 36.61
C ARG A 150 -0.97 7.56 36.12
N ALA A 151 -0.75 8.68 36.83
CA ALA A 151 0.28 9.66 36.51
C ALA A 151 1.70 9.06 36.56
N ALA A 152 1.97 8.11 37.45
CA ALA A 152 3.24 7.38 37.51
C ALA A 152 3.39 6.34 36.39
N SER A 153 2.27 5.71 35.97
CA SER A 153 2.24 4.77 34.84
C SER A 153 2.30 5.46 33.48
N ARG A 154 1.97 6.75 33.42
CA ARG A 154 2.41 7.63 32.35
C ARG A 154 3.92 7.73 32.46
N MET A 155 4.61 6.80 31.80
CA MET A 155 5.95 7.11 31.34
C MET A 155 5.90 8.52 30.75
N PRO A 156 6.89 9.41 31.02
CA PRO A 156 6.97 10.65 30.29
C PRO A 156 6.89 10.22 28.84
N VAL A 157 5.78 10.57 28.19
CA VAL A 157 5.63 10.36 26.77
C VAL A 157 6.68 11.30 26.24
N ALA A 158 7.89 10.77 26.04
CA ALA A 158 8.77 11.31 25.06
C ALA A 158 7.86 11.51 23.87
N THR A 159 7.74 12.74 23.40
CA THR A 159 7.18 13.09 22.10
C THR A 159 7.96 12.45 20.94
N SER A 160 8.67 11.34 21.21
CA SER A 160 9.02 10.29 20.29
C SER A 160 7.77 9.44 20.00
N THR A 161 6.79 10.04 19.32
CA THR A 161 5.99 9.32 18.30
C THR A 161 6.82 9.06 17.05
N SER A 162 8.10 8.73 17.22
CA SER A 162 8.86 8.03 16.20
C SER A 162 8.83 6.57 16.63
N LEU A 163 7.79 5.84 16.24
CA LEU A 163 7.99 4.42 15.97
C LEU A 163 9.18 4.41 15.00
N ALA A 164 10.35 3.95 15.45
CA ALA A 164 11.48 3.76 14.56
C ALA A 164 10.93 3.00 13.33
N PRO A 165 11.10 3.52 12.11
CA PRO A 165 10.54 2.89 10.92
C PRO A 165 10.96 1.42 10.94
N PHE A 166 10.03 0.49 10.70
CA PHE A 166 10.40 -0.90 10.53
C PHE A 166 11.44 -0.97 9.41
N PRO A 167 12.33 -1.98 9.38
CA PRO A 167 13.30 -2.10 8.30
C PRO A 167 12.65 -2.09 6.90
N ASP A 168 11.38 -2.46 6.79
CA ASP A 168 10.58 -2.41 5.56
C ASP A 168 10.04 -1.01 5.18
N ASP A 169 10.13 -0.02 6.08
CA ASP A 169 9.70 1.37 5.90
C ASP A 169 10.83 2.27 5.36
N GLU A 170 12.06 1.74 5.27
CA GLU A 170 13.16 2.44 4.60
C GLU A 170 12.92 2.54 3.09
N PRO A 171 13.08 3.73 2.47
CA PRO A 171 12.93 3.91 1.03
C PRO A 171 13.82 2.97 0.23
N ARG A 172 13.17 2.15 -0.59
CA ARG A 172 13.77 1.15 -1.48
C ARG A 172 13.42 1.48 -2.91
N SER A 173 14.36 1.18 -3.80
CA SER A 173 14.16 1.21 -5.23
C SER A 173 13.20 0.09 -5.66
N TYR A 174 12.66 0.21 -6.87
CA TYR A 174 11.85 -0.84 -7.48
C TYR A 174 12.57 -2.19 -7.54
N LEU A 175 13.89 -2.19 -7.73
CA LEU A 175 14.70 -3.41 -7.79
C LEU A 175 14.74 -4.18 -6.46
N HIS A 176 14.69 -3.46 -5.34
CA HIS A 176 14.89 -4.02 -3.99
C HIS A 176 13.60 -4.20 -3.20
N GLN A 177 12.45 -3.88 -3.76
CA GLN A 177 11.18 -3.93 -3.01
C GLN A 177 10.72 -5.35 -2.64
N MET A 178 11.28 -6.39 -3.28
CA MET A 178 11.03 -7.81 -2.96
C MET A 178 11.95 -8.33 -1.85
N ARG A 179 13.02 -7.59 -1.55
CA ARG A 179 13.81 -7.81 -0.34
C ARG A 179 13.06 -7.13 0.79
N THR A 180 12.64 -7.87 1.81
CA THR A 180 11.99 -7.32 3.03
C THR A 180 12.77 -7.70 4.29
N ALA A 181 12.36 -7.23 5.47
CA ALA A 181 12.90 -7.62 6.76
C ALA A 181 12.82 -9.14 6.95
N ARG A 182 11.76 -9.77 6.42
CA ARG A 182 11.56 -11.22 6.42
C ARG A 182 12.14 -11.92 5.18
N TYR A 183 13.13 -11.32 4.53
CA TYR A 183 13.80 -11.93 3.38
C TYR A 183 14.44 -13.28 3.75
N ARG A 184 14.30 -14.26 2.86
CA ARG A 184 15.01 -15.55 2.90
C ARG A 184 15.52 -15.86 1.50
N TRP A 185 16.69 -16.49 1.40
CA TRP A 185 17.35 -16.76 0.12
C TRP A 185 16.53 -17.65 -0.83
N TRP A 186 15.69 -18.54 -0.30
CA TRP A 186 14.84 -19.43 -1.09
C TRP A 186 13.56 -18.76 -1.64
N ARG A 187 13.19 -17.57 -1.15
CA ARG A 187 11.94 -16.92 -1.55
C ARG A 187 11.86 -16.52 -3.02
N PRO A 188 12.94 -15.98 -3.64
CA PRO A 188 12.90 -15.72 -5.08
C PRO A 188 12.85 -17.02 -5.91
N LEU A 189 13.40 -18.16 -5.42
CA LEU A 189 13.19 -19.46 -6.07
C LEU A 189 11.72 -19.89 -5.98
N LEU A 190 11.11 -19.77 -4.79
CA LEU A 190 9.68 -20.05 -4.64
C LEU A 190 8.82 -19.15 -5.54
N ALA A 191 9.18 -17.87 -5.67
CA ALA A 191 8.50 -16.95 -6.58
C ALA A 191 8.62 -17.43 -8.03
N LEU A 192 9.82 -17.81 -8.47
CA LEU A 192 10.07 -18.35 -9.80
C LEU A 192 9.23 -19.62 -10.06
N PHE A 193 9.28 -20.60 -9.16
CA PHE A 193 8.50 -21.84 -9.31
C PHE A 193 6.99 -21.59 -9.31
N ALA A 194 6.49 -20.75 -8.41
CA ALA A 194 5.07 -20.41 -8.37
C ALA A 194 4.61 -19.67 -9.64
N GLY A 195 5.46 -18.77 -10.16
CA GLY A 195 5.21 -18.07 -11.42
C GLY A 195 5.18 -19.02 -12.61
N ILE A 196 6.22 -19.85 -12.78
CA ILE A 196 6.28 -20.84 -13.87
C ILE A 196 5.10 -21.80 -13.79
N ALA A 197 4.79 -22.37 -12.62
CA ALA A 197 3.67 -23.28 -12.46
C ALA A 197 2.33 -22.61 -12.83
N THR A 198 2.13 -21.36 -12.41
CA THR A 198 0.91 -20.60 -12.76
C THR A 198 0.83 -20.35 -14.26
N TRP A 199 1.94 -19.92 -14.88
CA TRP A 199 1.98 -19.69 -16.32
C TRP A 199 1.74 -20.95 -17.13
N VAL A 200 2.36 -22.09 -16.75
CA VAL A 200 2.13 -23.39 -17.39
C VAL A 200 0.66 -23.80 -17.27
N VAL A 201 0.02 -23.64 -16.11
CA VAL A 201 -1.40 -23.93 -15.96
C VAL A 201 -2.26 -23.04 -16.86
N CYS A 202 -1.98 -21.73 -16.92
CA CYS A 202 -2.68 -20.82 -17.81
C CYS A 202 -2.47 -21.18 -19.29
N ALA A 203 -1.22 -21.43 -19.69
CA ALA A 203 -0.85 -21.82 -21.05
C ALA A 203 -1.53 -23.12 -21.46
N MET A 204 -1.46 -24.18 -20.65
CA MET A 204 -2.15 -25.44 -20.91
C MET A 204 -3.66 -25.24 -21.02
N THR A 205 -4.26 -24.44 -20.13
CA THR A 205 -5.70 -24.16 -20.19
C THR A 205 -6.09 -23.46 -21.48
N LEU A 206 -5.29 -22.46 -21.92
CA LEU A 206 -5.51 -21.73 -23.16
C LEU A 206 -5.29 -22.62 -24.39
N THR A 207 -4.26 -23.46 -24.40
CA THR A 207 -4.00 -24.42 -25.48
C THR A 207 -5.10 -25.47 -25.58
N ILE A 208 -5.61 -26.00 -24.45
CA ILE A 208 -6.76 -26.91 -24.45
C ILE A 208 -8.01 -26.19 -24.98
N ALA A 209 -8.26 -24.95 -24.55
CA ALA A 209 -9.38 -24.16 -25.06
C ALA A 209 -9.28 -23.92 -26.57
N TRP A 210 -8.07 -23.65 -27.08
CA TRP A 210 -7.83 -23.54 -28.53
C TRP A 210 -8.14 -24.86 -29.24
N ALA A 211 -7.59 -25.98 -28.78
CA ALA A 211 -7.84 -27.30 -29.39
C ALA A 211 -9.32 -27.72 -29.37
N VAL A 212 -10.10 -27.27 -28.38
CA VAL A 212 -11.56 -27.49 -28.33
C VAL A 212 -12.32 -26.65 -29.36
N LEU A 213 -11.89 -25.40 -29.58
CA LEU A 213 -12.51 -24.49 -30.55
C LEU A 213 -12.08 -24.79 -32.00
N ASP A 214 -10.88 -25.34 -32.17
CA ASP A 214 -10.32 -25.75 -33.45
C ASP A 214 -9.75 -27.18 -33.35
N PRO A 215 -10.60 -28.21 -33.51
CA PRO A 215 -10.18 -29.61 -33.43
C PRO A 215 -9.16 -30.02 -34.50
N ALA A 216 -8.94 -29.21 -35.54
CA ALA A 216 -7.91 -29.47 -36.55
C ALA A 216 -6.50 -29.44 -35.93
N MET A 217 -6.30 -28.71 -34.81
CA MET A 217 -5.07 -28.74 -34.01
C MET A 217 -4.73 -30.11 -33.43
N LEU A 218 -5.69 -31.03 -33.35
CA LEU A 218 -5.46 -32.40 -32.85
C LEU A 218 -5.04 -33.37 -33.96
N SER A 219 -5.03 -32.92 -35.22
CA SER A 219 -4.54 -33.71 -36.35
C SER A 219 -3.00 -33.70 -36.40
N PRO A 220 -2.36 -34.78 -36.90
CA PRO A 220 -0.90 -34.83 -37.06
C PRO A 220 -0.34 -33.68 -37.90
N ASP A 221 -1.11 -33.20 -38.87
CA ASP A 221 -0.75 -32.11 -39.79
C ASP A 221 -0.99 -30.72 -39.17
N GLY A 222 -1.89 -30.61 -38.19
CA GLY A 222 -2.20 -29.36 -37.48
C GLY A 222 -1.15 -28.94 -36.43
N ALA A 223 -0.16 -29.80 -36.19
CA ALA A 223 0.99 -29.52 -35.31
C ALA A 223 2.21 -28.99 -36.09
N GLU A 224 2.19 -29.01 -37.43
CA GLU A 224 3.22 -28.34 -38.24
C GLU A 224 3.02 -26.82 -38.20
N GLU A 225 4.10 -26.13 -37.81
CA GLU A 225 4.33 -24.68 -37.80
C GLU A 225 3.09 -23.78 -37.61
N ILE A 226 2.89 -23.30 -36.38
CA ILE A 226 1.80 -22.37 -36.06
C ILE A 226 1.93 -21.08 -36.89
N ASP A 227 1.07 -20.93 -37.89
CA ASP A 227 1.00 -19.74 -38.73
C ASP A 227 0.46 -18.54 -37.94
N MET A 228 1.35 -17.60 -37.62
CA MET A 228 1.00 -16.37 -36.89
C MET A 228 0.18 -15.37 -37.71
N THR A 229 -0.11 -15.67 -38.98
CA THR A 229 -1.09 -14.93 -39.79
C THR A 229 -2.52 -15.44 -39.62
N SER A 230 -2.71 -16.57 -38.93
CA SER A 230 -4.03 -17.04 -38.49
C SER A 230 -4.54 -16.21 -37.30
N PRO A 231 -5.73 -15.58 -37.39
CA PRO A 231 -6.31 -14.82 -36.29
C PRO A 231 -6.43 -15.61 -34.98
N VAL A 232 -6.77 -16.90 -35.06
CA VAL A 232 -6.94 -17.73 -33.86
C VAL A 232 -5.59 -18.00 -33.21
N ALA A 233 -4.56 -18.32 -34.01
CA ALA A 233 -3.21 -18.53 -33.52
C ALA A 233 -2.64 -17.26 -32.87
N THR A 234 -2.76 -16.10 -33.52
CA THR A 234 -2.33 -14.81 -32.96
C THR A 234 -3.03 -14.49 -31.64
N LEU A 235 -4.35 -14.73 -31.57
CA LEU A 235 -5.15 -14.49 -30.36
C LEU A 235 -4.65 -15.34 -29.20
N PHE A 236 -4.54 -16.66 -29.38
CA PHE A 236 -4.10 -17.55 -28.31
C PHE A 236 -2.63 -17.34 -27.94
N GLY A 237 -1.75 -17.10 -28.91
CA GLY A 237 -0.35 -16.74 -28.66
C GLY A 237 -0.22 -15.51 -27.78
N ASN A 238 -0.95 -14.43 -28.11
CA ASN A 238 -0.97 -13.21 -27.30
C ASN A 238 -1.55 -13.45 -25.90
N LEU A 239 -2.60 -14.27 -25.76
CA LEU A 239 -3.19 -14.58 -24.46
C LEU A 239 -2.27 -15.42 -23.57
N VAL A 240 -1.52 -16.37 -24.14
CA VAL A 240 -0.52 -17.17 -23.42
C VAL A 240 0.57 -16.26 -22.86
N LEU A 241 1.07 -15.31 -23.66
CA LEU A 241 2.07 -14.33 -23.20
C LEU A 241 1.46 -13.33 -22.20
N ALA A 242 0.23 -12.87 -22.43
CA ALA A 242 -0.48 -12.01 -21.47
C ALA A 242 -0.69 -12.70 -20.11
N SER A 243 -0.80 -14.03 -20.07
CA SER A 243 -0.92 -14.79 -18.82
C SER A 243 0.33 -14.76 -17.93
N LEU A 244 1.46 -14.23 -18.44
CA LEU A 244 2.62 -13.87 -17.61
C LEU A 244 2.29 -12.83 -16.54
N ILE A 245 1.25 -12.00 -16.75
CA ILE A 245 0.74 -11.05 -15.75
C ILE A 245 0.26 -11.79 -14.49
N PRO A 246 -0.83 -12.60 -14.52
CA PRO A 246 -1.28 -13.31 -13.33
C PRO A 246 -0.20 -14.23 -12.75
N ALA A 247 0.63 -14.87 -13.58
CA ALA A 247 1.76 -15.67 -13.12
C ALA A 247 2.72 -14.87 -12.22
N THR A 248 3.10 -13.67 -12.64
CA THR A 248 4.01 -12.81 -11.86
C THR A 248 3.33 -12.23 -10.62
N LEU A 249 2.03 -11.93 -10.67
CA LEU A 249 1.27 -11.51 -9.49
C LEU A 249 1.24 -12.61 -8.43
N VAL A 250 1.03 -13.87 -8.83
CA VAL A 250 1.09 -15.04 -7.94
C VAL A 250 2.51 -15.24 -7.40
N ALA A 251 3.54 -15.19 -8.25
CA ALA A 251 4.94 -15.25 -7.85
C ALA A 251 5.28 -14.22 -6.75
N THR A 252 4.80 -13.00 -6.92
CA THR A 252 4.99 -11.90 -5.96
C THR A 252 4.27 -12.16 -4.63
N ARG A 253 3.02 -12.63 -4.70
CA ARG A 253 2.19 -12.85 -3.51
C ARG A 253 2.64 -14.07 -2.70
N VAL A 254 2.98 -15.16 -3.38
CA VAL A 254 3.31 -16.46 -2.77
C VAL A 254 4.80 -16.53 -2.42
N GLY A 255 5.68 -16.23 -3.38
CA GLY A 255 7.12 -16.33 -3.18
C GLY A 255 7.68 -15.23 -2.28
N HIS A 256 7.41 -13.97 -2.63
CA HIS A 256 7.95 -12.83 -1.88
C HIS A 256 7.08 -12.39 -0.69
N TRP A 257 5.82 -12.82 -0.63
CA TRP A 257 4.83 -12.36 0.35
C TRP A 257 4.67 -10.84 0.34
N ARG A 258 4.57 -10.28 -0.87
CA ARG A 258 4.33 -8.86 -1.09
C ARG A 258 2.94 -8.63 -1.67
N PRO A 259 2.34 -7.44 -1.42
CA PRO A 259 1.13 -7.05 -2.13
C PRO A 259 1.37 -7.11 -3.64
N MET A 260 0.46 -7.75 -4.37
CA MET A 260 0.55 -7.92 -5.82
C MET A 260 0.76 -6.60 -6.55
N GLY A 261 0.17 -5.52 -6.04
CA GLY A 261 0.32 -4.18 -6.59
C GLY A 261 1.78 -3.68 -6.71
N LYS A 262 2.69 -4.19 -5.87
CA LYS A 262 4.12 -3.82 -5.91
C LYS A 262 4.83 -4.25 -7.19
N VAL A 263 4.26 -5.17 -7.97
CA VAL A 263 4.76 -5.47 -9.32
C VAL A 263 4.70 -4.25 -10.22
N TRP A 264 3.64 -3.43 -10.14
CA TRP A 264 3.43 -2.34 -11.09
C TRP A 264 4.38 -1.17 -10.88
N SER A 265 4.56 -0.74 -9.64
CA SER A 265 5.46 0.36 -9.28
C SER A 265 5.78 0.36 -7.79
N ILE A 266 6.74 1.19 -7.39
CA ILE A 266 7.06 1.51 -6.00
C ILE A 266 5.84 1.99 -5.20
N THR A 267 4.85 2.59 -5.87
CA THR A 267 3.59 3.06 -5.24
C THR A 267 2.55 1.95 -5.07
N GLY A 268 2.80 0.76 -5.64
CA GLY A 268 1.89 -0.37 -5.56
C GLY A 268 0.73 -0.33 -6.56
N ARG A 269 0.77 0.58 -7.54
CA ARG A 269 -0.28 0.77 -8.54
C ARG A 269 0.27 1.31 -9.86
N MET A 270 -0.49 1.14 -10.94
CA MET A 270 -0.23 1.78 -12.23
C MET A 270 -0.47 3.30 -12.11
N ARG A 271 0.52 4.11 -12.51
CA ARG A 271 0.40 5.57 -12.54
C ARG A 271 -0.20 6.01 -13.87
N TRP A 272 -1.52 5.85 -14.05
CA TRP A 272 -2.20 6.09 -15.34
C TRP A 272 -1.91 7.44 -16.00
N GLY A 273 -1.84 8.53 -15.22
CA GLY A 273 -1.47 9.85 -15.77
C GLY A 273 -0.04 9.90 -16.34
N TRP A 274 0.89 9.12 -15.78
CA TRP A 274 2.24 8.92 -16.33
C TRP A 274 2.23 7.99 -17.54
N THR A 275 1.50 6.87 -17.46
CA THR A 275 1.34 5.91 -18.56
C THR A 275 0.78 6.58 -19.82
N LEU A 276 -0.27 7.40 -19.69
CA LEU A 276 -0.87 8.13 -20.81
C LEU A 276 0.10 9.13 -21.45
N ARG A 277 0.88 9.87 -20.64
CA ARG A 277 1.91 10.79 -21.15
C ARG A 277 3.01 10.05 -21.89
N CYS A 278 3.48 8.93 -21.35
CA CYS A 278 4.43 8.06 -22.05
C CYS A 278 3.82 7.58 -23.36
N THR A 279 2.57 7.13 -23.34
CA THR A 279 1.89 6.56 -24.52
C THR A 279 1.83 7.60 -25.63
N LEU A 280 1.39 8.81 -25.32
CA LEU A 280 1.33 9.91 -26.29
C LEU A 280 2.71 10.22 -26.87
N VAL A 281 3.72 10.47 -26.03
CA VAL A 281 5.06 10.86 -26.50
C VAL A 281 5.74 9.73 -27.27
N THR A 282 5.62 8.49 -26.80
CA THR A 282 6.22 7.33 -27.46
C THR A 282 5.53 7.04 -28.78
N THR A 283 4.20 7.06 -28.85
CA THR A 283 3.47 6.85 -30.11
C THR A 283 3.88 7.88 -31.17
N LEU A 284 4.00 9.15 -30.80
CA LEU A 284 4.39 10.20 -31.75
C LEU A 284 5.85 10.10 -32.19
N VAL A 285 6.78 9.92 -31.25
CA VAL A 285 8.22 9.94 -31.56
C VAL A 285 8.71 8.57 -32.06
N TRP A 286 8.45 7.51 -31.31
CA TRP A 286 8.85 6.15 -31.66
C TRP A 286 8.07 5.62 -32.85
N GLY A 287 6.74 5.80 -32.86
CA GLY A 287 5.91 5.39 -33.99
C GLY A 287 6.26 6.16 -35.26
N GLY A 288 6.55 7.46 -35.16
CA GLY A 288 7.05 8.25 -36.29
C GLY A 288 8.42 7.78 -36.79
N TYR A 289 9.34 7.43 -35.89
CA TYR A 289 10.63 6.83 -36.24
C TYR A 289 10.46 5.51 -36.99
N LEU A 290 9.67 4.58 -36.46
CA LEU A 290 9.43 3.28 -37.09
C LEU A 290 8.76 3.44 -38.46
N ALA A 291 7.76 4.31 -38.58
CA ALA A 291 7.10 4.61 -39.86
C ALA A 291 8.08 5.22 -40.88
N ALA A 292 8.95 6.14 -40.45
CA ALA A 292 9.97 6.73 -41.31
C ALA A 292 11.04 5.70 -41.72
N ALA A 293 11.49 4.85 -40.79
CA ALA A 293 12.46 3.79 -41.07
C ALA A 293 11.91 2.81 -42.12
N TRP A 294 10.65 2.40 -41.96
CA TRP A 294 9.97 1.57 -42.94
C TRP A 294 9.87 2.25 -44.30
N LEU A 295 9.41 3.51 -44.36
CA LEU A 295 9.27 4.24 -45.62
C LEU A 295 10.62 4.46 -46.35
N LEU A 296 11.70 4.66 -45.59
CA LEU A 296 13.06 4.88 -46.12
C LEU A 296 13.75 3.57 -46.52
N SER A 297 13.32 2.41 -46.01
CA SER A 297 13.86 1.11 -46.40
C SER A 297 13.63 0.81 -47.89
N GLY A 298 12.54 1.33 -48.46
CA GLY A 298 12.14 1.06 -49.84
C GLY A 298 11.72 -0.39 -50.08
N GLU A 299 11.51 -1.18 -49.03
CA GLU A 299 11.08 -2.57 -49.13
C GLU A 299 9.69 -2.66 -49.77
N ALA A 300 9.56 -3.56 -50.76
CA ALA A 300 8.28 -3.81 -51.40
C ALA A 300 7.39 -4.59 -50.44
N SER A 301 6.20 -4.07 -50.15
CA SER A 301 5.23 -4.77 -49.31
C SER A 301 4.78 -6.05 -49.99
N THR A 302 4.78 -7.17 -49.25
CA THR A 302 4.15 -8.40 -49.71
C THR A 302 2.61 -8.29 -49.67
N ALA A 303 1.90 -9.34 -50.08
CA ALA A 303 0.44 -9.34 -50.00
C ALA A 303 -0.04 -9.22 -48.54
N ARG A 304 -1.17 -8.52 -48.34
CA ARG A 304 -1.83 -8.48 -47.03
C ARG A 304 -2.36 -9.88 -46.68
N PRO A 305 -2.35 -10.26 -45.39
CA PRO A 305 -3.02 -11.47 -44.95
C PRO A 305 -4.50 -11.46 -45.32
N GLU A 306 -5.06 -12.62 -45.64
CA GLU A 306 -6.48 -12.78 -46.02
C GLU A 306 -7.42 -12.19 -44.96
N HIS A 307 -7.08 -12.39 -43.68
CA HIS A 307 -7.88 -11.96 -42.53
C HIS A 307 -7.31 -10.73 -41.81
N TRP A 308 -6.63 -9.83 -42.53
CA TRP A 308 -5.95 -8.66 -41.97
C TRP A 308 -6.82 -7.81 -41.03
N GLY A 309 -8.13 -7.67 -41.30
CA GLY A 309 -9.04 -6.91 -40.44
C GLY A 309 -9.20 -7.53 -39.04
N TRP A 310 -9.29 -8.86 -38.97
CA TRP A 310 -9.33 -9.57 -37.69
C TRP A 310 -8.00 -9.49 -36.95
N LEU A 311 -6.87 -9.62 -37.67
CA LEU A 311 -5.54 -9.48 -37.10
C LEU A 311 -5.34 -8.09 -36.48
N VAL A 312 -5.79 -7.01 -37.13
CA VAL A 312 -5.74 -5.66 -36.55
C VAL A 312 -6.58 -5.56 -35.28
N LEU A 313 -7.80 -6.09 -35.29
CA LEU A 313 -8.66 -6.08 -34.09
C LEU A 313 -8.02 -6.86 -32.94
N ILE A 314 -7.52 -8.07 -33.21
CA ILE A 314 -6.82 -8.89 -32.21
C ILE A 314 -5.60 -8.16 -31.68
N ALA A 315 -4.79 -7.58 -32.56
CA ALA A 315 -3.60 -6.82 -32.19
C ALA A 315 -3.97 -5.69 -31.21
N ILE A 316 -4.96 -4.85 -31.56
CA ILE A 316 -5.41 -3.73 -30.71
C ILE A 316 -5.80 -4.19 -29.29
N PHE A 317 -6.47 -5.34 -29.16
CA PHE A 317 -6.98 -5.79 -27.86
C PHE A 317 -6.00 -6.65 -27.06
N THR A 318 -5.11 -7.39 -27.73
CA THR A 318 -4.31 -8.44 -27.08
C THR A 318 -2.82 -8.19 -27.09
N THR A 319 -2.26 -7.51 -28.10
CA THR A 319 -0.83 -7.17 -28.11
C THR A 319 -0.44 -6.25 -26.95
N PRO A 320 -1.26 -5.26 -26.52
CA PRO A 320 -0.93 -4.49 -25.33
C PRO A 320 -0.81 -5.34 -24.07
N LEU A 321 -1.63 -6.39 -23.96
CA LEU A 321 -1.60 -7.33 -22.83
C LEU A 321 -0.41 -8.29 -22.94
N GLN A 322 -0.07 -8.75 -24.14
CA GLN A 322 1.11 -9.58 -24.43
C GLN A 322 2.40 -8.85 -24.03
N ALA A 323 2.64 -7.66 -24.59
CA ALA A 323 3.83 -6.88 -24.28
C ALA A 323 3.88 -6.49 -22.79
N ALA A 324 2.73 -6.17 -22.17
CA ALA A 324 2.68 -5.94 -20.73
C ALA A 324 3.02 -7.20 -19.91
N GLY A 325 2.59 -8.38 -20.36
CA GLY A 325 2.91 -9.67 -19.72
C GLY A 325 4.41 -9.95 -19.70
N GLU A 326 5.08 -9.73 -20.83
CA GLU A 326 6.54 -9.88 -20.92
C GLU A 326 7.26 -8.89 -20.01
N GLU A 327 6.91 -7.60 -20.06
CA GLU A 327 7.53 -6.61 -19.16
C GLU A 327 7.27 -6.93 -17.68
N VAL A 328 6.08 -7.41 -17.34
CA VAL A 328 5.74 -7.86 -15.99
C VAL A 328 6.60 -9.07 -15.60
N ALA A 329 6.78 -10.08 -16.44
CA ALA A 329 7.61 -11.23 -16.13
C ALA A 329 9.10 -10.89 -16.01
N PHE A 330 9.66 -10.21 -17.01
CA PHE A 330 11.09 -9.92 -17.08
C PHE A 330 11.52 -8.81 -16.12
N ARG A 331 10.78 -7.68 -16.06
CA ARG A 331 11.16 -6.52 -15.24
C ARG A 331 10.48 -6.55 -13.88
N GLY A 332 9.25 -7.04 -13.82
CA GLY A 332 8.51 -7.18 -12.57
C GLY A 332 8.88 -8.43 -11.77
N GLY A 333 9.06 -9.57 -12.43
CA GLY A 333 9.39 -10.85 -11.79
C GLY A 333 10.90 -11.09 -11.68
N LEU A 334 11.55 -11.33 -12.82
CA LEU A 334 12.96 -11.75 -12.88
C LEU A 334 13.91 -10.68 -12.31
N LEU A 335 13.83 -9.44 -12.81
CA LEU A 335 14.72 -8.34 -12.37
C LEU A 335 14.61 -8.11 -10.85
N GLN A 336 13.39 -8.10 -10.30
CA GLN A 336 13.20 -7.94 -8.85
C GLN A 336 13.58 -9.19 -8.04
N GLY A 337 13.34 -10.38 -8.58
CA GLY A 337 13.74 -11.65 -7.98
C GLY A 337 15.25 -11.75 -7.81
N VAL A 338 16.00 -11.42 -8.87
CA VAL A 338 17.46 -11.32 -8.85
C VAL A 338 17.91 -10.19 -7.90
N GLY A 339 17.25 -9.02 -7.98
CA GLY A 339 17.49 -7.90 -7.10
C GLY A 339 17.30 -8.24 -5.62
N ALA A 340 16.41 -9.18 -5.29
CA ALA A 340 16.21 -9.62 -3.92
C ALA A 340 17.41 -10.40 -3.36
N TRP A 341 18.14 -11.17 -4.19
CA TRP A 341 19.35 -11.89 -3.77
C TRP A 341 20.53 -10.95 -3.51
N ILE A 342 20.67 -9.90 -4.31
CA ILE A 342 21.87 -9.04 -4.33
C ILE A 342 21.65 -7.79 -3.49
N ARG A 343 22.40 -7.64 -2.40
CA ARG A 343 22.30 -6.48 -1.49
C ARG A 343 22.76 -5.16 -2.14
N HIS A 344 23.84 -5.19 -2.92
CA HIS A 344 24.44 -3.98 -3.47
C HIS A 344 23.64 -3.44 -4.68
N PRO A 345 23.06 -2.22 -4.64
CA PRO A 345 22.14 -1.73 -5.67
C PRO A 345 22.71 -1.70 -7.08
N ALA A 346 23.96 -1.27 -7.25
CA ALA A 346 24.57 -1.23 -8.59
C ALA A 346 24.81 -2.63 -9.15
N VAL A 347 25.21 -3.59 -8.30
CA VAL A 347 25.46 -4.97 -8.75
C VAL A 347 24.15 -5.67 -9.07
N ALA A 348 23.13 -5.45 -8.24
CA ALA A 348 21.78 -5.95 -8.48
C ALA A 348 21.23 -5.44 -9.82
N LEU A 349 21.45 -4.16 -10.13
CA LEU A 349 21.00 -3.57 -11.39
C LEU A 349 21.74 -4.17 -12.58
N VAL A 350 23.07 -4.25 -12.52
CA VAL A 350 23.89 -4.79 -13.61
C VAL A 350 23.55 -6.26 -13.85
N VAL A 351 23.62 -7.10 -12.82
CA VAL A 351 23.35 -8.54 -12.95
C VAL A 351 21.91 -8.81 -13.36
N GLY A 352 20.95 -8.13 -12.75
CA GLY A 352 19.54 -8.27 -13.10
C GLY A 352 19.22 -7.81 -14.52
N THR A 353 19.84 -6.71 -14.97
CA THR A 353 19.69 -6.23 -16.36
C THR A 353 20.30 -7.21 -17.34
N LEU A 354 21.53 -7.69 -17.10
CA LEU A 354 22.18 -8.67 -17.98
C LEU A 354 21.36 -9.96 -18.10
N LEU A 355 20.87 -10.51 -16.99
CA LEU A 355 20.03 -11.71 -17.00
C LEU A 355 18.70 -11.46 -17.70
N SER A 356 18.01 -10.36 -17.38
CA SER A 356 16.73 -10.02 -18.01
C SER A 356 16.88 -9.78 -19.51
N THR A 357 17.94 -9.11 -19.93
CA THR A 357 18.23 -8.81 -21.33
C THR A 357 18.60 -10.07 -22.11
N ALA A 358 19.51 -10.90 -21.57
CA ALA A 358 19.94 -12.12 -22.23
C ALA A 358 18.79 -13.11 -22.37
N LEU A 359 18.03 -13.37 -21.29
CA LEU A 359 16.91 -14.30 -21.35
C LEU A 359 15.78 -13.80 -22.26
N PHE A 360 15.52 -12.50 -22.30
CA PHE A 360 14.53 -11.91 -23.20
C PHE A 360 14.93 -12.08 -24.66
N ALA A 361 16.17 -11.72 -25.02
CA ALA A 361 16.65 -11.84 -26.40
C ALA A 361 16.71 -13.30 -26.86
N LEU A 362 17.22 -14.21 -26.01
CA LEU A 362 17.28 -15.63 -26.32
C LEU A 362 15.89 -16.28 -26.45
N ALA A 363 14.88 -15.78 -25.73
CA ALA A 363 13.51 -16.29 -25.84
C ALA A 363 12.85 -16.01 -27.22
N HIS A 364 13.45 -15.15 -28.05
CA HIS A 364 12.96 -14.87 -29.41
C HIS A 364 13.54 -15.82 -30.48
N GLY A 365 14.41 -16.76 -30.11
CA GLY A 365 14.84 -17.86 -31.00
C GLY A 365 16.01 -17.56 -31.95
N SER A 366 16.15 -16.32 -32.46
CA SER A 366 17.29 -15.97 -33.31
C SER A 366 18.62 -15.94 -32.53
N MET A 367 19.64 -16.58 -33.10
CA MET A 367 21.02 -16.55 -32.59
C MET A 367 21.92 -15.56 -33.33
N ASP A 368 21.36 -14.78 -34.26
CA ASP A 368 22.11 -13.73 -34.97
C ASP A 368 22.56 -12.64 -33.97
N PRO A 369 23.86 -12.30 -33.92
CA PRO A 369 24.38 -11.33 -32.95
C PRO A 369 23.74 -9.94 -33.04
N TRP A 370 23.27 -9.52 -34.22
CA TRP A 370 22.68 -8.20 -34.44
C TRP A 370 21.22 -8.16 -34.02
N VAL A 371 20.47 -9.24 -34.27
CA VAL A 371 19.11 -9.42 -33.71
C VAL A 371 19.16 -9.46 -32.19
N LEU A 372 20.09 -10.23 -31.61
CA LEU A 372 20.30 -10.28 -30.16
C LEU A 372 20.68 -8.92 -29.57
N LEU A 373 21.48 -8.13 -30.30
CA LEU A 373 21.86 -6.78 -29.88
C LEU A 373 20.66 -5.82 -29.92
N ASP A 374 19.80 -5.91 -30.93
CA ASP A 374 18.61 -5.08 -31.07
C ASP A 374 17.59 -5.36 -29.94
N LEU A 375 17.14 -6.62 -29.85
CA LEU A 375 16.24 -7.08 -28.78
C LEU A 375 16.84 -6.80 -27.40
N GLY A 376 18.15 -7.05 -27.26
CA GLY A 376 18.86 -6.86 -26.02
C GLY A 376 18.99 -5.39 -25.61
N GLY A 377 19.19 -4.50 -26.59
CA GLY A 377 19.28 -3.05 -26.39
C GLY A 377 17.96 -2.47 -25.87
N MET A 378 16.85 -2.82 -26.52
CA MET A 378 15.50 -2.47 -26.05
C MET A 378 15.23 -3.02 -24.66
N ALA A 379 15.56 -4.30 -24.44
CA ALA A 379 15.40 -4.96 -23.17
C ALA A 379 16.17 -4.27 -22.03
N ALA A 380 17.41 -3.83 -22.30
CA ALA A 380 18.24 -3.12 -21.33
C ALA A 380 17.69 -1.71 -21.04
N ALA A 381 17.18 -1.01 -22.05
CA ALA A 381 16.48 0.26 -21.90
C ALA A 381 15.25 0.14 -21.01
N CYS A 382 14.41 -0.88 -21.21
CA CYS A 382 13.25 -1.18 -20.36
C CYS A 382 13.64 -1.44 -18.89
N CYS A 383 14.71 -2.20 -18.64
CA CYS A 383 15.27 -2.39 -17.29
C CYS A 383 15.68 -1.06 -16.65
N TYR A 384 16.39 -0.22 -17.41
CA TYR A 384 16.87 1.07 -16.92
C TYR A 384 15.73 2.06 -16.65
N LEU A 385 14.75 2.16 -17.56
CA LEU A 385 13.54 2.96 -17.37
C LEU A 385 12.78 2.53 -16.12
N THR A 386 12.60 1.22 -15.93
CA THR A 386 11.93 0.65 -14.77
C THR A 386 12.64 1.02 -13.47
N TRP A 387 13.97 0.86 -13.43
CA TRP A 387 14.78 1.23 -12.26
C TRP A 387 14.75 2.73 -11.97
N ARG A 388 14.84 3.58 -13.00
CA ARG A 388 14.88 5.04 -12.84
C ARG A 388 13.54 5.65 -12.47
N THR A 389 12.44 5.13 -13.01
CA THR A 389 11.08 5.66 -12.79
C THR A 389 10.35 4.97 -11.65
N GLY A 390 10.87 3.84 -11.17
CA GLY A 390 10.30 3.10 -10.06
C GLY A 390 9.05 2.30 -10.44
N GLY A 391 8.86 1.94 -11.70
CA GLY A 391 7.71 1.15 -12.13
C GLY A 391 7.78 0.78 -13.60
N LEU A 392 6.90 -0.13 -14.01
CA LEU A 392 6.90 -0.75 -15.33
C LEU A 392 6.33 0.15 -16.43
N GLU A 393 5.72 1.28 -16.08
CA GLU A 393 4.82 1.99 -16.99
C GLU A 393 5.51 2.47 -18.27
N ALA A 394 6.74 2.98 -18.15
CA ALA A 394 7.50 3.45 -19.31
C ALA A 394 8.01 2.29 -20.19
N ALA A 395 8.39 1.18 -19.58
CA ALA A 395 8.85 -0.02 -20.28
C ALA A 395 7.70 -0.69 -21.03
N ILE A 396 6.56 -0.89 -20.35
CA ILE A 396 5.31 -1.40 -20.97
C ILE A 396 4.94 -0.52 -22.15
N VAL A 397 4.90 0.80 -21.99
CA VAL A 397 4.52 1.69 -23.10
C VAL A 397 5.49 1.59 -24.27
N LEU A 398 6.80 1.59 -24.03
CA LEU A 398 7.79 1.48 -25.10
C LEU A 398 7.60 0.18 -25.90
N HIS A 399 7.44 -0.94 -25.20
CA HIS A 399 7.22 -2.24 -25.81
C HIS A 399 5.86 -2.32 -26.53
N VAL A 400 4.77 -1.88 -25.90
CA VAL A 400 3.42 -1.88 -26.50
C VAL A 400 3.40 -1.05 -27.78
N VAL A 401 3.95 0.17 -27.75
CA VAL A 401 3.98 1.03 -28.94
C VAL A 401 4.84 0.41 -30.04
N ASN A 402 6.00 -0.17 -29.68
CA ASN A 402 6.85 -0.87 -30.64
C ASN A 402 6.08 -1.96 -31.38
N ASN A 403 5.48 -2.90 -30.64
CA ASN A 403 4.79 -4.03 -31.23
C ASN A 403 3.51 -3.60 -31.94
N MET A 404 2.80 -2.60 -31.43
CA MET A 404 1.59 -2.10 -32.09
C MET A 404 1.87 -1.44 -33.43
N VAL A 405 2.90 -0.60 -33.51
CA VAL A 405 3.25 0.06 -34.77
C VAL A 405 3.74 -0.95 -35.80
N ILE A 406 4.60 -1.89 -35.39
CA ILE A 406 5.14 -2.93 -36.29
C ILE A 406 4.02 -3.86 -36.76
N ILE A 407 3.29 -4.49 -35.84
CA ILE A 407 2.28 -5.50 -36.17
C ILE A 407 1.13 -4.87 -36.97
N ILE A 408 0.55 -3.76 -36.53
CA ILE A 408 -0.56 -3.14 -37.26
C ILE A 408 -0.07 -2.58 -38.60
N GLY A 409 1.09 -1.93 -38.62
CA GLY A 409 1.69 -1.39 -39.84
C GLY A 409 1.89 -2.46 -40.90
N LEU A 410 2.59 -3.54 -40.57
CA LEU A 410 2.88 -4.64 -41.49
C LEU A 410 1.63 -5.50 -41.80
N THR A 411 0.65 -5.56 -40.91
CA THR A 411 -0.66 -6.19 -41.24
C THR A 411 -1.41 -5.41 -42.30
N VAL A 412 -1.46 -4.08 -42.17
CA VAL A 412 -2.21 -3.21 -43.09
C VAL A 412 -1.46 -2.96 -44.39
N LEU A 413 -0.14 -2.88 -44.35
CA LEU A 413 0.68 -2.59 -45.53
C LEU A 413 1.08 -3.87 -46.28
N GLY A 414 1.15 -5.01 -45.58
CA GLY A 414 1.77 -6.25 -46.06
C GLY A 414 3.12 -6.49 -45.41
N GLY A 415 3.57 -7.75 -45.34
CA GLY A 415 4.84 -8.11 -44.69
C GLY A 415 4.74 -8.49 -43.21
N ILE A 416 3.56 -8.90 -42.71
CA ILE A 416 3.39 -9.24 -41.28
C ILE A 416 4.36 -10.34 -40.79
N GLN A 417 4.87 -11.19 -41.68
CA GLN A 417 5.87 -12.21 -41.33
C GLN A 417 7.13 -11.58 -40.74
N ASP A 418 7.54 -10.41 -41.24
CA ASP A 418 8.71 -9.67 -40.77
C ASP A 418 8.49 -9.02 -39.39
N ALA A 419 7.26 -9.05 -38.86
CA ALA A 419 6.97 -8.60 -37.50
C ALA A 419 7.43 -9.59 -36.42
N TYR A 420 7.69 -10.85 -36.79
CA TYR A 420 8.01 -11.93 -35.88
C TYR A 420 9.47 -12.38 -36.05
N VAL A 421 10.16 -12.57 -34.93
CA VAL A 421 11.53 -13.10 -34.93
C VAL A 421 11.46 -14.62 -34.87
N THR A 422 12.18 -15.28 -35.77
CA THR A 422 12.35 -16.73 -35.84
C THR A 422 13.84 -17.11 -35.77
N GLU A 423 14.15 -18.40 -35.78
CA GLU A 423 15.52 -18.90 -35.82
C GLU A 423 16.29 -18.47 -37.08
N GLU A 424 15.56 -18.16 -38.16
CA GLU A 424 16.13 -17.73 -39.46
C GLU A 424 16.28 -16.22 -39.60
N THR A 425 15.69 -15.43 -38.70
CA THR A 425 15.79 -13.97 -38.74
C THR A 425 17.24 -13.52 -38.55
N THR A 426 17.74 -12.72 -39.48
CA THR A 426 19.09 -12.13 -39.44
C THR A 426 19.03 -10.61 -39.54
N SER A 427 20.07 -9.93 -39.04
CA SER A 427 20.15 -8.48 -39.08
C SER A 427 21.59 -8.03 -39.40
N THR A 428 21.81 -6.71 -39.48
CA THR A 428 23.13 -6.13 -39.79
C THR A 428 23.61 -5.22 -38.69
N ALA A 429 24.92 -5.02 -38.59
CA ALA A 429 25.50 -4.08 -37.63
C ALA A 429 24.93 -2.65 -37.76
N GLY A 430 24.64 -2.21 -38.98
CA GLY A 430 24.09 -0.87 -39.25
C GLY A 430 22.65 -0.72 -38.76
N THR A 431 21.80 -1.71 -39.02
CA THR A 431 20.39 -1.71 -38.61
C THR A 431 20.26 -1.84 -37.08
N ALA A 432 20.95 -2.82 -36.47
CA ALA A 432 20.99 -2.98 -35.02
C ALA A 432 21.59 -1.74 -34.33
N GLY A 433 22.67 -1.17 -34.87
CA GLY A 433 23.28 0.05 -34.35
C GLY A 433 22.33 1.25 -34.38
N LEU A 434 21.58 1.42 -35.47
CA LEU A 434 20.55 2.46 -35.58
C LEU A 434 19.41 2.25 -34.59
N SER A 435 18.92 1.01 -34.44
CA SER A 435 17.85 0.68 -33.49
C SER A 435 18.27 0.92 -32.04
N VAL A 436 19.47 0.49 -31.65
CA VAL A 436 20.04 0.75 -30.32
C VAL A 436 20.18 2.26 -30.07
N PHE A 437 20.65 3.01 -31.06
CA PHE A 437 20.76 4.46 -30.97
C PHE A 437 19.40 5.14 -30.82
N ALA A 438 18.41 4.76 -31.63
CA ALA A 438 17.05 5.26 -31.52
C ALA A 438 16.45 4.94 -30.15
N THR A 439 16.63 3.70 -29.67
CA THR A 439 16.19 3.24 -28.35
C THR A 439 16.82 4.07 -27.24
N ALA A 440 18.12 4.40 -27.34
CA ALA A 440 18.81 5.27 -26.40
C ALA A 440 18.23 6.70 -26.39
N ILE A 441 17.91 7.26 -27.56
CA ILE A 441 17.24 8.57 -27.68
C ILE A 441 15.86 8.52 -27.03
N MET A 442 15.04 7.52 -27.35
CA MET A 442 13.69 7.39 -26.80
C MET A 442 13.73 7.23 -25.28
N THR A 443 14.69 6.45 -24.78
CA THR A 443 14.97 6.31 -23.35
C THR A 443 15.32 7.65 -22.72
N ALA A 444 16.19 8.45 -23.34
CA ALA A 444 16.56 9.78 -22.85
C ALA A 444 15.36 10.73 -22.80
N ILE A 445 14.48 10.68 -23.80
CA ILE A 445 13.23 11.47 -23.86
C ILE A 445 12.30 11.07 -22.71
N LEU A 446 12.06 9.77 -22.50
CA LEU A 446 11.21 9.28 -21.40
C LEU A 446 11.79 9.65 -20.04
N LEU A 447 13.11 9.58 -19.85
CA LEU A 447 13.77 10.00 -18.62
C LEU A 447 13.70 11.52 -18.40
N TRP A 448 13.80 12.31 -19.46
CA TRP A 448 13.56 13.75 -19.38
C TRP A 448 12.12 14.05 -18.95
N LEU A 449 11.14 13.39 -19.57
CA LEU A 449 9.72 13.55 -19.25
C LEU A 449 9.42 13.09 -17.81
N ALA A 450 10.02 11.99 -17.38
CA ALA A 450 9.89 11.47 -16.01
C ALA A 450 10.44 12.46 -14.98
N ARG A 451 11.58 13.11 -15.25
CA ARG A 451 12.14 14.16 -14.38
C ARG A 451 11.26 15.40 -14.32
N ARG A 452 10.71 15.83 -15.47
CA ARG A 452 9.78 16.97 -15.56
C ARG A 452 8.47 16.70 -14.82
N SER A 453 8.00 15.46 -14.84
CA SER A 453 6.74 15.03 -14.21
C SER A 453 6.89 14.64 -12.73
N GLY A 454 8.08 14.77 -12.13
CA GLY A 454 8.34 14.36 -10.74
C GLY A 454 8.33 12.85 -10.50
N ILE A 455 8.33 12.04 -11.57
CA ILE A 455 8.33 10.57 -11.51
C ILE A 455 9.72 10.02 -11.19
N ALA A 456 10.75 10.62 -11.80
CA ALA A 456 12.14 10.22 -11.62
C ALA A 456 12.93 11.30 -10.86
N PRO A 457 13.86 10.92 -9.96
CA PRO A 457 14.75 11.87 -9.30
C PRO A 457 15.56 12.72 -10.28
N LYS A 458 15.78 14.00 -9.92
CA LYS A 458 16.60 14.95 -10.71
C LYS A 458 18.07 14.53 -10.80
N GLY A 459 18.60 13.86 -9.77
CA GLY A 459 19.98 13.39 -9.75
C GLY A 459 20.26 12.31 -10.79
N VAL A 460 21.39 12.41 -11.49
CA VAL A 460 21.87 11.38 -12.42
C VAL A 460 22.21 10.11 -11.63
N GLY A 461 21.87 8.94 -12.18
CA GLY A 461 22.20 7.65 -11.55
C GLY A 461 21.47 7.32 -10.24
N ARG A 462 20.41 8.04 -9.87
CA ARG A 462 19.61 7.74 -8.67
C ARG A 462 18.27 7.08 -9.03
N PRO A 463 17.90 5.93 -8.44
CA PRO A 463 16.59 5.32 -8.69
C PRO A 463 15.47 6.08 -8.01
N ALA A 464 14.26 5.98 -8.55
CA ALA A 464 13.06 6.34 -7.79
C ALA A 464 12.91 5.39 -6.60
N LEU A 465 12.63 5.95 -5.43
CA LEU A 465 12.43 5.22 -4.19
C LEU A 465 10.96 5.34 -3.78
N HIS A 466 10.40 4.30 -3.16
CA HIS A 466 9.06 4.43 -2.59
C HIS A 466 9.05 5.56 -1.53
N PRO A 467 7.96 6.34 -1.46
CA PRO A 467 7.85 7.43 -0.50
C PRO A 467 7.95 6.89 0.93
N ARG A 468 8.64 7.62 1.82
CA ARG A 468 8.57 7.34 3.25
C ARG A 468 7.11 7.50 3.69
N PRO A 469 6.60 6.66 4.62
CA PRO A 469 5.40 7.01 5.35
C PRO A 469 5.64 8.38 5.97
N GLU A 470 4.85 9.38 5.60
CA GLU A 470 4.91 10.65 6.32
C GLU A 470 4.46 10.39 7.76
N PRO A 471 5.18 10.91 8.77
CA PRO A 471 4.62 10.94 10.11
C PRO A 471 3.28 11.67 9.98
N ARG A 472 2.18 11.02 10.41
CA ARG A 472 0.88 11.69 10.46
C ARG A 472 1.12 13.04 11.14
N PRO A 473 0.69 14.17 10.55
CA PRO A 473 0.75 15.43 11.27
C PRO A 473 0.08 15.18 12.62
N ALA A 474 0.79 15.49 13.71
CA ALA A 474 0.18 15.54 15.02
C ALA A 474 -1.11 16.33 14.82
N ALA A 475 -2.26 15.72 15.13
CA ALA A 475 -3.53 16.39 14.96
C ALA A 475 -3.37 17.76 15.63
N ASP A 476 -3.53 18.81 14.85
CA ASP A 476 -3.36 20.18 15.32
C ASP A 476 -4.44 20.38 16.40
N GLU A 477 -4.05 20.23 17.67
CA GLU A 477 -4.94 20.36 18.83
C GLU A 477 -5.65 21.73 18.82
N THR A 478 -5.09 22.69 18.08
CA THR A 478 -5.64 24.02 17.87
C THR A 478 -6.93 24.03 17.02
N ALA A 479 -7.12 23.08 16.10
CA ALA A 479 -8.27 23.02 15.20
C ALA A 479 -9.54 22.47 15.88
N LEU A 480 -9.40 21.68 16.95
CA LEU A 480 -10.54 21.19 17.74
C LEU A 480 -11.12 22.27 18.67
N VAL A 481 -10.33 23.30 19.03
CA VAL A 481 -10.78 24.38 19.92
C VAL A 481 -11.59 25.44 19.18
N THR A 482 -11.45 25.58 17.86
CA THR A 482 -12.19 26.59 17.08
C THR A 482 -13.57 26.13 16.63
N ALA A 483 -13.84 24.83 16.60
CA ALA A 483 -15.17 24.29 16.29
C ALA A 483 -16.13 24.26 17.51
N ALA A 484 -15.65 24.69 18.69
CA ALA A 484 -16.40 24.74 19.94
C ALA A 484 -16.58 26.17 20.48
N ARG A 485 -16.68 27.17 19.59
CA ARG A 485 -17.14 28.52 19.93
C ARG A 485 -18.49 28.83 19.33
#